data_AF-A0A417YYA4-F1
#
_entry.id   AF-A0A417YYA4-F1
#
_cell.length_a   1.000
_cell.length_b   1.000
_cell.length_c   1.000
_cell.angle_alpha   90.00
_cell.angle_beta   90.00
_cell.angle_gamma   90.00
#
_symmetry.space_group_name_H-M   'P 1'
#
loop_
_entity.id
_entity.type
_entity.pdbx_description
1 polymer ?
#
loop_
_entity_poly.entity_id
_entity_poly.type
_entity_poly.pdbx_seq_one_letter_code
_entity_poly.pdbx_strand_id
1 'polypeptide(L)'
;MPHLPRPDVDTLEGLSASIVVDQAPLGANPRSTVGTATDAWSLLRQLYAGHGTPPAPGPHALSFNAPTGICPACEGSGRTATLDVDLVLDRSLSLNDGAITFPNFAVGSLFWKVYARSGAFDNDQPVQSYTLA
;
A
#
# COMPACT_ATOMS: atom_id res chain seq x y z
N MET A 1 -7.14 23.34 7.25
CA MET A 1 -7.85 24.62 7.46
C MET A 1 -6.89 25.58 8.15
N PRO A 2 -6.75 26.82 7.68
CA PRO A 2 -6.04 27.83 8.46
C PRO A 2 -6.71 27.92 9.84
N HIS A 3 -5.92 27.80 10.89
CA HIS A 3 -6.43 27.89 12.25
C HIS A 3 -6.64 29.37 12.57
N LEU A 4 -7.81 29.90 12.18
CA LEU A 4 -8.17 31.27 12.46
C LEU A 4 -8.53 31.41 13.95
N PRO A 5 -8.08 32.47 14.63
CA PRO A 5 -8.50 32.74 16.00
C PRO A 5 -10.01 32.97 16.02
N ARG A 6 -10.64 32.57 17.14
CA ARG A 6 -12.05 32.84 17.38
C ARG A 6 -12.28 34.37 17.31
N PRO A 7 -13.26 34.86 16.52
CA PRO A 7 -13.57 36.28 16.49
C PRO A 7 -14.11 36.76 17.84
N ASP A 8 -13.71 37.95 18.25
CA ASP A 8 -14.11 38.61 19.50
C ASP A 8 -15.45 39.33 19.31
N VAL A 9 -16.55 38.57 19.43
CA VAL A 9 -17.92 39.06 19.25
C VAL A 9 -18.88 38.38 20.23
N ASP A 10 -19.86 39.13 20.73
CA ASP A 10 -20.86 38.64 21.68
C ASP A 10 -21.95 37.79 21.01
N THR A 11 -22.30 38.07 19.75
CA THR A 11 -23.37 37.37 19.03
C THR A 11 -23.11 37.36 17.52
N LEU A 12 -23.43 36.22 16.87
CA LEU A 12 -23.38 36.03 15.42
C LEU A 12 -24.75 35.52 14.96
N GLU A 13 -25.44 36.31 14.13
CA GLU A 13 -26.75 35.99 13.58
C GLU A 13 -26.73 36.09 12.05
N GLY A 14 -27.64 35.38 11.39
CA GLY A 14 -27.80 35.47 9.93
C GLY A 14 -26.64 34.88 9.11
N LEU A 15 -25.79 34.03 9.70
CA LEU A 15 -24.72 33.37 8.96
C LEU A 15 -25.29 32.34 7.97
N SER A 16 -24.98 32.52 6.69
CA SER A 16 -25.14 31.48 5.67
C SER A 16 -24.05 30.42 5.82
N ALA A 17 -24.28 29.22 5.29
CA ALA A 17 -23.25 28.18 5.22
C ALA A 17 -21.98 28.74 4.54
N SER A 18 -20.87 28.76 5.27
CA SER A 18 -19.57 29.16 4.74
C SER A 18 -18.86 27.92 4.18
N ILE A 19 -18.51 27.98 2.90
CA ILE A 19 -17.77 26.91 2.22
C ILE A 19 -16.38 27.46 1.93
N VAL A 20 -15.36 26.85 2.53
CA VAL A 20 -13.96 27.15 2.23
C VAL A 20 -13.52 26.24 1.10
N VAL A 21 -13.28 26.84 -0.08
CA VAL A 21 -12.72 26.13 -1.23
C VAL A 21 -11.21 26.36 -1.23
N ASP A 22 -10.46 25.30 -0.95
CA ASP A 22 -9.00 25.29 -1.13
C ASP A 22 -8.66 24.81 -2.56
N GLN A 23 -7.64 25.40 -3.16
CA GLN A 23 -7.12 25.05 -4.49
C GLN A 23 -5.80 24.29 -4.38
N ALA A 24 -5.51 23.70 -3.22
CA ALA A 24 -4.38 22.80 -3.05
C ALA A 24 -4.42 21.68 -4.11
N PRO A 25 -3.27 21.35 -4.73
CA PRO A 25 -3.19 20.21 -5.64
C PRO A 25 -3.67 18.93 -4.95
N LEU A 26 -4.37 18.08 -5.71
CA LEU A 26 -4.78 16.78 -5.20
C LEU A 26 -3.54 15.93 -4.87
N GLY A 27 -3.50 15.40 -3.65
CA GLY A 27 -2.44 14.50 -3.22
C GLY A 27 -2.48 13.16 -3.95
N ALA A 28 -1.33 12.50 -4.06
CA ALA A 28 -1.24 11.16 -4.61
C ALA A 28 -1.74 10.14 -3.57
N ASN A 29 -2.93 9.61 -3.76
CA ASN A 29 -3.45 8.46 -3.02
C ASN A 29 -3.88 7.40 -4.05
N PRO A 30 -3.43 6.13 -3.94
CA PRO A 30 -3.82 5.06 -4.86
C PRO A 30 -5.34 4.86 -5.01
N ARG A 31 -6.12 5.26 -4.00
CA ARG A 31 -7.60 5.22 -4.00
C ARG A 31 -8.25 6.52 -4.50
N SER A 32 -7.47 7.56 -4.79
CA SER A 32 -7.91 8.83 -5.36
C SER A 32 -7.60 8.88 -6.86
N THR A 33 -8.59 8.49 -7.65
CA THR A 33 -8.51 8.51 -9.12
C THR A 33 -9.27 9.72 -9.68
N VAL A 34 -9.09 10.00 -10.98
CA VAL A 34 -9.92 10.99 -11.69
C VAL A 34 -11.42 10.67 -11.56
N GLY A 35 -11.77 9.38 -11.55
CA GLY A 35 -13.16 8.93 -11.39
C GLY A 35 -13.74 9.25 -10.02
N THR A 36 -12.94 9.22 -8.94
CA THR A 36 -13.39 9.63 -7.60
C THR A 36 -13.39 11.15 -7.44
N ALA A 37 -12.44 11.85 -8.05
CA ALA A 37 -12.35 13.31 -7.95
C ALA A 37 -13.52 14.02 -8.66
N THR A 38 -14.06 13.40 -9.71
CA THR A 38 -15.17 13.93 -10.52
C THR A 38 -16.53 13.30 -10.18
N ASP A 39 -16.58 12.40 -9.21
CA ASP A 39 -17.74 11.55 -8.90
C ASP A 39 -18.26 10.67 -10.06
N ALA A 40 -17.60 10.67 -11.22
CA ALA A 40 -17.94 9.81 -12.34
C ALA A 40 -17.98 8.34 -11.93
N TRP A 41 -17.08 7.91 -11.05
CA TRP A 41 -17.04 6.55 -10.53
C TRP A 41 -18.31 6.16 -9.78
N SER A 42 -18.92 7.09 -9.04
CA SER A 42 -20.16 6.84 -8.30
C SER A 42 -21.36 6.64 -9.23
N LEU A 43 -21.41 7.39 -10.33
CA LEU A 43 -22.45 7.23 -11.35
C LEU A 43 -22.27 5.94 -12.13
N LEU A 44 -21.05 5.62 -12.55
CA LEU A 44 -20.73 4.39 -13.28
C LEU A 44 -21.13 3.15 -12.47
N ARG A 45 -20.79 3.10 -11.17
CA ARG A 45 -21.16 1.95 -10.31
C ARG A 45 -22.67 1.78 -10.17
N GLN A 46 -23.44 2.87 -10.10
CA GLN A 46 -24.91 2.78 -10.08
C GLN A 46 -25.45 2.22 -11.39
N LEU A 47 -24.96 2.72 -12.52
CA LEU A 47 -25.37 2.26 -13.86
C LEU A 47 -25.03 0.78 -14.06
N TYR A 48 -23.78 0.37 -13.78
CA TYR A 48 -23.33 -1.00 -13.97
C TYR A 48 -23.92 -1.98 -12.97
N ALA A 49 -24.24 -1.57 -11.74
CA ALA A 49 -24.91 -2.46 -10.80
C ALA A 49 -26.32 -2.84 -11.30
N GLY A 50 -27.07 -1.88 -11.85
CA GLY A 50 -28.43 -2.12 -12.33
C GLY A 50 -28.51 -2.71 -13.75
N HIS A 51 -27.58 -2.34 -14.64
CA HIS A 51 -27.65 -2.67 -16.07
C HIS A 51 -26.47 -3.51 -16.58
N GLY A 52 -25.53 -3.89 -15.69
CA GLY A 52 -24.45 -4.81 -16.02
C GLY A 52 -24.95 -6.22 -16.30
N THR A 53 -24.19 -6.99 -17.09
CA THR A 53 -24.47 -8.41 -17.34
C THR A 53 -23.23 -9.24 -16.99
N PRO A 54 -23.28 -10.06 -15.92
CA PRO A 54 -24.38 -10.22 -14.97
C PRO A 54 -24.59 -8.97 -14.10
N PRO A 55 -25.80 -8.76 -13.53
CA PRO A 55 -26.05 -7.67 -12.62
C PRO A 55 -25.27 -7.86 -11.31
N ALA A 56 -24.76 -6.77 -10.75
CA ALA A 56 -24.07 -6.81 -9.46
C ALA A 56 -25.08 -6.69 -8.30
N PRO A 57 -24.79 -7.24 -7.10
CA PRO A 57 -25.66 -7.11 -5.92
C PRO A 57 -25.94 -5.67 -5.47
N GLY A 58 -25.16 -4.71 -5.97
CA GLY A 58 -25.34 -3.29 -5.73
C GLY A 58 -24.08 -2.47 -6.09
N PRO A 59 -24.15 -1.14 -6.08
CA PRO A 59 -23.03 -0.28 -6.45
C PRO A 59 -21.83 -0.39 -5.50
N HIS A 60 -22.01 -0.91 -4.28
CA HIS A 60 -20.93 -1.18 -3.35
C HIS A 60 -20.11 -2.42 -3.73
N ALA A 61 -20.72 -3.43 -4.37
CA ALA A 61 -20.00 -4.60 -4.88
C ALA A 61 -19.01 -4.23 -5.99
N LEU A 62 -19.18 -3.06 -6.60
CA LEU A 62 -18.31 -2.51 -7.64
C LEU A 62 -17.35 -1.44 -7.09
N SER A 63 -17.22 -1.29 -5.76
CA SER A 63 -16.39 -0.25 -5.15
C SER A 63 -15.15 -0.83 -4.51
N PHE A 64 -13.98 -0.32 -4.91
CA PHE A 64 -12.69 -0.63 -4.27
C PHE A 64 -12.54 -0.02 -2.86
N ASN A 65 -13.48 0.83 -2.42
CA ASN A 65 -13.52 1.41 -1.06
C ASN A 65 -14.53 0.71 -0.14
N ALA A 66 -15.33 -0.23 -0.66
CA ALA A 66 -16.36 -0.91 0.13
C ALA A 66 -15.95 -2.36 0.42
N PRO A 67 -16.09 -2.85 1.66
CA PRO A 67 -15.75 -4.24 2.00
C PRO A 67 -16.42 -5.30 1.11
N THR A 68 -17.60 -4.99 0.56
CA THR A 68 -18.35 -5.89 -0.34
C THR A 68 -17.83 -5.94 -1.77
N GLY A 69 -16.97 -5.01 -2.18
CA GLY A 69 -16.39 -4.93 -3.54
C GLY A 69 -14.87 -4.79 -3.58
N ILE A 70 -14.22 -4.74 -2.42
CA ILE A 70 -12.77 -4.58 -2.30
C ILE A 70 -12.04 -5.87 -2.68
N CYS A 71 -10.94 -5.74 -3.42
CA CYS A 71 -10.06 -6.88 -3.67
C CYS A 71 -9.33 -7.25 -2.38
N PRO A 72 -9.38 -8.51 -1.90
CA PRO A 72 -8.74 -8.90 -0.64
C PRO A 72 -7.21 -8.95 -0.73
N ALA A 73 -6.64 -9.06 -1.93
CA ALA A 73 -5.19 -9.13 -2.11
C ALA A 73 -4.52 -7.75 -2.01
N CYS A 74 -5.14 -6.70 -2.56
CA CYS A 74 -4.57 -5.35 -2.60
C CYS A 74 -5.35 -4.32 -1.77
N GLU A 75 -6.44 -4.73 -1.14
CA GLU A 75 -7.34 -3.88 -0.34
C GLU A 75 -7.79 -2.64 -1.12
N GLY A 76 -8.04 -2.78 -2.42
CA GLY A 76 -8.51 -1.68 -3.25
C GLY A 76 -7.46 -0.61 -3.58
N SER A 77 -6.19 -0.83 -3.26
CA SER A 77 -5.08 0.05 -3.70
C SER A 77 -4.63 -0.22 -5.13
N GLY A 78 -5.04 -1.36 -5.72
CA GLY A 78 -4.67 -1.79 -7.06
C GLY A 78 -3.22 -2.28 -7.20
N ARG A 79 -2.43 -2.27 -6.12
CA ARG A 79 -1.03 -2.74 -6.11
C ARG A 79 -0.74 -3.48 -4.81
N THR A 80 0.20 -4.41 -4.84
CA THR A 80 0.74 -5.06 -3.64
C THR A 80 2.24 -4.84 -3.61
N ALA A 81 2.79 -4.60 -2.42
CA ALA A 81 4.23 -4.59 -2.21
C ALA A 81 4.60 -5.97 -1.67
N THR A 82 5.39 -6.72 -2.44
CA THR A 82 5.95 -8.00 -2.02
C THR A 82 7.47 -7.88 -1.92
N LEU A 83 8.07 -8.71 -1.08
CA LEU A 83 9.52 -8.88 -1.06
C LEU A 83 9.94 -9.65 -2.31
N ASP A 84 10.85 -9.06 -3.09
CA ASP A 84 11.60 -9.79 -4.09
C ASP A 84 12.86 -10.36 -3.42
N VAL A 85 12.86 -11.68 -3.21
CA VAL A 85 13.96 -12.36 -2.51
C VAL A 85 15.24 -12.32 -3.34
N ASP A 86 15.15 -12.25 -4.66
CA ASP A 86 16.30 -12.33 -5.54
C ASP A 86 17.11 -11.03 -5.52
N LEU A 87 16.47 -9.91 -5.17
CA LEU A 87 17.14 -8.63 -4.91
C LEU A 87 17.88 -8.62 -3.56
N VAL A 88 17.46 -9.48 -2.62
CA VAL A 88 17.96 -9.53 -1.24
C VAL A 88 18.96 -10.66 -1.03
N LEU A 89 18.89 -11.70 -1.85
CA LEU A 89 19.66 -12.92 -1.72
C LEU A 89 20.26 -13.32 -3.06
N ASP A 90 21.56 -13.07 -3.22
CA ASP A 90 22.34 -13.63 -4.32
C ASP A 90 22.61 -15.11 -4.02
N ARG A 91 21.83 -15.98 -4.67
CA ARG A 91 21.92 -17.42 -4.45
C ARG A 91 23.19 -18.05 -5.04
N SER A 92 23.92 -17.33 -5.88
CA SER A 92 25.17 -17.82 -6.47
C SER A 92 26.36 -17.73 -5.50
N LEU A 93 26.24 -16.93 -4.44
CA LEU A 93 27.27 -16.72 -3.43
C LEU A 93 27.01 -17.56 -2.18
N SER A 94 28.07 -17.78 -1.40
CA SER A 94 27.99 -18.35 -0.06
C SER A 94 27.62 -17.29 0.99
N LEU A 95 27.30 -17.70 2.21
CA LEU A 95 27.09 -16.75 3.31
C LEU A 95 28.37 -15.96 3.61
N ASN A 96 29.54 -16.58 3.54
CA ASN A 96 30.83 -15.92 3.74
C ASN A 96 31.18 -14.94 2.62
N ASP A 97 30.67 -15.17 1.40
CA ASP A 97 30.86 -14.29 0.24
C ASP A 97 29.83 -13.14 0.17
N GLY A 98 28.93 -13.05 1.15
CA GLY A 98 27.95 -11.97 1.23
C GLY A 98 26.69 -12.19 0.41
N ALA A 99 26.19 -13.42 0.32
CA ALA A 99 24.94 -13.76 -0.36
C ALA A 99 23.73 -12.90 0.05
N ILE A 100 23.67 -12.41 1.30
CA ILE A 100 22.57 -11.56 1.76
C ILE A 100 22.94 -10.09 1.54
N THR A 101 22.37 -9.48 0.49
CA THR A 101 22.70 -8.12 0.02
C THR A 101 22.04 -7.01 0.87
N PHE A 102 21.18 -7.37 1.81
CA PHE A 102 20.49 -6.40 2.66
C PHE A 102 21.48 -5.68 3.60
N PRO A 103 21.42 -4.33 3.76
CA PRO A 103 22.45 -3.55 4.45
C PRO A 103 22.84 -4.02 5.86
N ASN A 104 21.91 -4.63 6.60
CA ASN A 104 22.15 -5.10 7.97
C ASN A 104 22.75 -6.52 8.06
N PHE A 105 22.97 -7.20 6.93
CA PHE A 105 23.44 -8.58 6.84
C PHE A 105 24.82 -8.72 6.20
N ALA A 106 25.57 -7.61 6.10
CA ALA A 106 26.96 -7.65 5.68
C ALA A 106 27.76 -8.68 6.49
N VAL A 107 28.74 -9.33 5.86
CA VAL A 107 29.56 -10.38 6.47
C VAL A 107 30.19 -9.87 7.78
N GLY A 108 30.03 -10.64 8.86
CA GLY A 108 30.49 -10.27 10.20
C GLY A 108 29.54 -9.38 11.01
N SER A 109 28.45 -8.87 10.43
CA SER A 109 27.39 -8.15 11.16
C SER A 109 26.66 -9.05 12.16
N LEU A 110 25.89 -8.43 13.07
CA LEU A 110 25.13 -9.18 14.07
C LEU A 110 24.11 -10.12 13.41
N PHE A 111 23.33 -9.63 12.45
CA PHE A 111 22.30 -10.44 11.78
C PHE A 111 22.91 -11.53 10.92
N TRP A 112 24.01 -11.26 10.22
CA TRP A 112 24.77 -12.29 9.51
C TRP A 112 25.24 -13.42 10.44
N LYS A 113 25.79 -13.07 11.62
CA LYS A 113 26.29 -14.04 12.61
C LYS A 113 25.18 -14.97 13.11
N VAL A 114 23.92 -14.54 13.15
CA VAL A 114 22.79 -15.40 13.53
C VAL A 114 22.70 -16.61 12.60
N TYR A 115 22.85 -16.42 11.29
CA TYR A 115 22.83 -17.52 10.32
C TYR A 115 24.16 -18.26 10.30
N ALA A 116 25.26 -17.54 10.12
CA ALA A 116 26.57 -18.16 9.95
C ALA A 116 27.04 -18.95 11.17
N ARG A 117 26.60 -18.57 12.38
CA ARG A 117 26.96 -19.27 13.64
C ARG A 117 25.85 -20.18 14.16
N SER A 118 24.75 -20.35 13.42
CA SER A 118 23.66 -21.25 13.83
C SER A 118 24.06 -22.72 13.82
N GLY A 119 25.08 -23.09 13.03
CA GLY A 119 25.45 -24.48 12.75
C GLY A 119 24.49 -25.19 11.79
N ALA A 120 23.49 -24.48 11.25
CA ALA A 120 22.47 -25.05 10.36
C ALA A 120 22.86 -25.00 8.86
N PHE A 121 23.89 -24.22 8.50
CA PHE A 121 24.28 -23.97 7.11
C PHE A 121 25.77 -24.21 6.90
N ASP A 122 26.13 -24.69 5.72
CA ASP A 122 27.50 -24.62 5.22
C ASP A 122 27.75 -23.21 4.67
N ASN A 123 28.57 -22.43 5.39
CA ASN A 123 28.77 -21.01 5.10
C ASN A 123 29.65 -20.74 3.88
N ASP A 124 30.37 -21.75 3.38
CA ASP A 124 31.28 -21.66 2.25
C ASP A 124 30.64 -22.19 0.96
N GLN A 125 29.49 -22.85 1.08
CA GLN A 125 28.75 -23.37 -0.06
C GLN A 125 27.75 -22.33 -0.60
N PRO A 126 27.57 -22.18 -1.93
CA PRO A 126 26.57 -21.30 -2.51
C PRO A 126 25.15 -21.59 -2.03
N VAL A 127 24.39 -20.55 -1.71
CA VAL A 127 23.05 -20.69 -1.12
C VAL A 127 22.08 -21.48 -2.02
N GLN A 128 22.21 -21.39 -3.35
CA GLN A 128 21.39 -22.17 -4.29
C GLN A 128 21.54 -23.69 -4.15
N SER A 129 22.59 -24.16 -3.50
CA SER A 129 22.88 -25.59 -3.34
C SER A 129 22.48 -26.14 -1.97
N TYR A 130 21.87 -25.31 -1.12
CA TYR A 130 21.24 -25.77 0.10
C TYR A 130 20.01 -26.61 -0.23
N THR A 131 19.94 -27.81 0.34
CA THR A 131 18.75 -28.65 0.29
C THR A 131 17.90 -28.39 1.53
N LEU A 132 16.58 -28.34 1.36
CA LEU A 132 15.67 -28.39 2.51
C LEU A 132 15.87 -29.74 3.20
N ALA A 133 16.30 -29.71 4.46
CA ALA A 133 16.34 -30.88 5.33
C ALA A 133 14.91 -31.30 5.74
#